data_AF-A0A1T5F8D7-F1
#
_entry.id   AF-A0A1T5F8D7-F1
#
_cell.length_a   1.000
_cell.length_b   1.000
_cell.length_c   1.000
_cell.angle_alpha   90.00
_cell.angle_beta   90.00
_cell.angle_gamma   90.00
#
_symmetry.space_group_name_H-M   'P 1'
#
loop_
_entity.id
_entity.type
_entity.pdbx_description
1 polymer ?
#
loop_
_entity_poly.entity_id
_entity_poly.type
_entity_poly.pdbx_seq_one_letter_code
_entity_poly.pdbx_strand_id
1 'polypeptide(L)' 'MVLNLTEEEKKLLKMAEINFDTSKDYSDDEILEMADILFDMEMEFEEKPTTDKKAMKLANDYSNLVDKLQNMLPEE' A
#
# COMPACT_ATOMS: atom_id res chain seq x y z
N MET A 1 -0.59 7.76 14.04
CA MET A 1 -0.55 6.32 14.35
C MET A 1 0.78 5.70 13.94
N VAL A 2 1.26 4.75 14.75
CA VAL A 2 2.46 3.95 14.40
C VAL A 2 2.03 2.80 13.48
N LEU A 3 2.51 2.86 12.24
CA LEU A 3 2.24 1.84 11.22
C LEU A 3 3.15 0.63 11.44
N ASN A 4 2.55 -0.53 11.79
CA ASN A 4 3.30 -1.76 11.95
C ASN A 4 3.24 -2.62 10.67
N LEU A 5 4.19 -2.37 9.78
CA LEU A 5 4.27 -3.02 8.48
C LEU A 5 5.34 -4.12 8.42
N THR A 6 5.05 -5.19 7.70
CA THR A 6 5.96 -6.30 7.43
C THR A 6 7.05 -5.90 6.43
N GLU A 7 8.11 -6.71 6.30
CA GLU A 7 9.15 -6.44 5.30
C GLU A 7 8.65 -6.46 3.86
N GLU A 8 7.62 -7.27 3.57
CA GLU A 8 7.00 -7.31 2.24
C GLU A 8 6.22 -6.02 1.96
N GLU A 9 5.42 -5.55 2.93
CA GLU A 9 4.66 -4.30 2.82
C GLU A 9 5.60 -3.09 2.65
N LYS A 10 6.72 -3.06 3.38
CA LYS A 10 7.75 -2.01 3.22
C LYS A 10 8.38 -2.02 1.82
N LYS A 11 8.52 -3.19 1.20
CA LYS A 11 9.02 -3.30 -0.18
C LYS A 11 8.02 -2.72 -1.17
N LEU A 12 6.72 -2.95 -0.96
CA LEU A 12 5.65 -2.36 -1.78
C LEU A 12 5.66 -0.83 -1.66
N LEU A 13 5.74 -0.28 -0.45
CA LEU A 13 5.87 1.17 -0.25
C LEU A 13 7.08 1.73 -0.98
N LYS A 14 8.23 1.05 -0.90
CA LYS A 14 9.44 1.48 -1.61
C LYS A 14 9.30 1.39 -3.13
N MET A 15 8.56 0.40 -3.65
CA MET A 15 8.26 0.28 -5.08
C MET A 15 7.36 1.41 -5.57
N ALA A 16 6.43 1.87 -4.73
CA ALA A 16 5.57 3.02 -4.96
C ALA A 16 6.26 4.38 -4.66
N GLU A 17 7.58 4.38 -4.46
CA GLU A 17 8.38 5.57 -4.10
C GLU A 17 7.95 6.28 -2.79
N ILE A 18 7.23 5.58 -1.92
CA ILE A 18 6.79 6.08 -0.61
C ILE A 18 7.93 5.91 0.41
N ASN A 19 8.35 7.03 1.01
CA ASN A 19 9.32 7.02 2.09
C ASN A 19 8.64 6.66 3.43
N PHE A 20 8.81 5.41 3.83
CA PHE A 20 8.24 4.87 5.06
C PHE A 20 9.25 4.88 6.23
N ASP A 21 8.85 5.44 7.36
CA ASP A 21 9.60 5.48 8.61
C ASP A 21 8.79 4.82 9.74
N THR A 22 9.25 3.67 10.21
CA THR A 22 8.62 2.90 11.30
C THR A 22 8.56 3.63 12.64
N SER A 23 9.40 4.66 12.83
CA SER A 23 9.46 5.45 14.06
C SER A 23 8.62 6.72 14.00
N LYS A 24 8.11 7.07 12.81
CA LYS A 24 7.24 8.21 12.60
C LYS A 24 5.81 7.86 13.03
N ASP A 25 5.19 8.82 13.70
CA ASP A 25 3.76 8.80 13.96
C ASP A 25 3.05 9.47 12.79
N TYR A 26 2.36 8.68 11.96
CA TYR A 26 1.70 9.15 10.74
C TYR A 26 0.32 9.73 11.03
N SER A 27 -0.05 10.85 10.42
CA SER A 27 -1.43 11.33 10.53
C SER A 27 -2.39 10.51 9.65
N ASP A 28 -3.68 10.65 9.90
CA ASP A 28 -4.73 10.00 9.11
C ASP A 28 -4.65 10.44 7.64
N ASP A 29 -4.41 11.73 7.40
CA ASP A 29 -4.19 12.28 6.05
C ASP A 29 -2.99 11.64 5.34
N GLU A 30 -1.88 11.40 6.06
CA GLU A 30 -0.70 10.75 5.48
C GLU A 30 -0.96 9.28 5.18
N ILE A 31 -1.75 8.59 6.00
CA ILE A 31 -2.16 7.21 5.77
C ILE A 31 -3.07 7.12 4.54
N LEU A 32 -3.99 8.07 4.39
CA LEU A 32 -4.86 8.18 3.21
C LEU A 32 -4.04 8.48 1.95
N GLU A 33 -3.11 9.43 2.01
CA GLU A 33 -2.24 9.73 0.87
C GLU A 33 -1.40 8.51 0.45
N MET A 34 -0.87 7.75 1.40
CA MET A 34 -0.19 6.50 1.11
C MET A 34 -1.12 5.45 0.50
N ALA A 35 -2.35 5.32 0.99
CA ALA A 35 -3.34 4.40 0.46
C ALA A 35 -3.71 4.75 -0.99
N ASP A 36 -3.92 6.03 -1.30
CA ASP A 36 -4.21 6.51 -2.66
C ASP A 36 -3.09 6.18 -3.65
N ILE A 37 -1.83 6.43 -3.27
CA ILE A 37 -0.67 6.11 -4.12
C ILE A 37 -0.58 4.59 -4.37
N LEU A 38 -0.82 3.77 -3.35
CA LEU A 38 -0.77 2.32 -3.49
C LEU A 38 -1.93 1.78 -4.34
N PHE A 39 -3.10 2.40 -4.27
CA PHE A 39 -4.25 2.08 -5.10
C PHE A 39 -3.97 2.38 -6.59
N ASP A 40 -3.31 3.50 -6.88
CA ASP A 40 -2.86 3.80 -8.26
C ASP A 40 -1.89 2.73 -8.79
N MET A 41 -0.97 2.25 -7.95
CA MET A 41 -0.05 1.16 -8.31
C MET A 41 -0.80 -0.15 -8.54
N GLU A 42 -1.77 -0.50 -7.67
CA GLU A 42 -2.65 -1.65 -7.86
C GLU A 42 -3.32 -1.62 -9.23
N MET A 43 -3.96 -0.50 -9.58
CA MET A 43 -4.60 -0.31 -10.88
C MET A 43 -3.62 -0.51 -12.04
N GLU A 44 -2.42 0.07 -11.96
CA GLU A 44 -1.40 -0.10 -13.02
C GLU A 44 -0.99 -1.57 -13.22
N PHE A 45 -0.92 -2.35 -12.14
CA PHE A 45 -0.61 -3.78 -12.21
C PHE A 45 -1.81 -4.64 -12.61
N GLU A 46 -3.03 -4.23 -12.27
CA GLU A 46 -4.27 -4.91 -12.65
C GLU A 46 -4.57 -4.76 -14.15
N GLU A 47 -4.22 -3.61 -14.75
CA GLU A 47 -4.31 -3.38 -16.20
C GLU A 47 -3.35 -4.26 -17.02
N LYS A 48 -2.34 -4.87 -16.39
CA LYS A 48 -1.40 -5.76 -17.08
C LYS A 48 -2.07 -7.08 -17.45
N PRO A 49 -1.66 -7.71 -18.56
CA PRO A 49 -2.27 -8.95 -19.02
C PRO A 49 -2.21 -10.03 -17.94
N THR A 50 -3.34 -10.70 -17.72
CA THR A 50 -3.53 -11.74 -16.69
C THR A 50 -2.60 -12.96 -16.81
N THR A 51 -1.88 -13.07 -17.92
CA THR A 51 -0.80 -14.05 -18.12
C THR A 51 0.45 -13.73 -17.30
N ASP A 52 0.63 -12.47 -16.88
CA ASP A 52 1.68 -12.04 -15.96
C ASP A 52 1.26 -12.28 -14.51
N LYS A 53 1.54 -13.50 -14.03
CA LYS A 53 1.28 -13.90 -12.65
C LYS A 53 1.99 -13.02 -11.61
N LYS A 54 3.08 -12.34 -11.96
CA LYS A 54 3.79 -11.45 -11.04
C LYS A 54 3.05 -10.14 -10.90
N ALA A 55 2.58 -9.56 -12.01
CA ALA A 55 1.77 -8.35 -11.98
C ALA A 55 0.48 -8.59 -11.17
N MET A 56 -0.19 -9.72 -11.41
CA MET A 56 -1.41 -10.08 -10.68
C MET A 56 -1.17 -10.29 -9.18
N LYS A 57 -0.02 -10.86 -8.81
CA LYS A 57 0.38 -10.96 -7.41
C LYS A 57 0.64 -9.57 -6.80
N LEU A 58 1.38 -8.71 -7.52
CA LEU A 58 1.69 -7.35 -7.04
C LEU A 58 0.42 -6.53 -6.83
N ALA A 59 -0.55 -6.58 -7.76
CA ALA A 59 -1.84 -5.92 -7.60
C ALA A 59 -2.54 -6.36 -6.30
N ASN A 60 -2.64 -7.67 -6.06
CA ASN A 60 -3.20 -8.19 -4.80
C ASN A 60 -2.39 -7.76 -3.57
N ASP A 61 -1.06 -7.76 -3.66
CA ASP A 61 -0.19 -7.37 -2.55
C ASP A 61 -0.39 -5.88 -2.20
N TYR A 62 -0.56 -5.00 -3.22
CA TYR A 62 -0.92 -3.58 -3.03
C TYR A 62 -2.32 -3.41 -2.42
N SER A 63 -3.32 -4.12 -2.97
CA SER A 63 -4.70 -4.12 -2.49
C SER A 63 -4.80 -4.46 -1.00
N ASN A 64 -4.12 -5.54 -0.57
CA ASN A 64 -4.07 -5.94 0.84
C ASN A 64 -3.43 -4.87 1.74
N LEU A 65 -2.43 -4.15 1.23
CA LEU A 65 -1.79 -3.07 1.99
C LEU A 65 -2.70 -1.85 2.10
N VAL A 66 -3.39 -1.47 1.03
CA VAL A 66 -4.41 -0.40 1.04
C VAL A 66 -5.50 -0.71 2.05
N ASP A 67 -6.08 -1.90 1.99
CA ASP A 67 -7.09 -2.36 2.95
C ASP A 67 -6.57 -2.27 4.39
N LYS A 68 -5.32 -2.71 4.63
CA LYS A 68 -4.72 -2.63 5.96
C LYS A 68 -4.57 -1.18 6.43
N LEU A 69 -4.11 -0.27 5.57
CA LEU A 69 -3.98 1.16 5.88
C LEU A 69 -5.34 1.78 6.20
N GLN A 70 -6.35 1.51 5.38
CA GLN A 70 -7.70 2.03 5.60
C GLN A 70 -8.35 1.47 6.87
N ASN A 71 -8.17 0.17 7.16
CA ASN A 71 -8.67 -0.45 8.40
C ASN A 71 -8.00 0.07 9.68
N MET A 72 -6.85 0.75 9.57
CA MET A 72 -6.20 1.41 10.72
C MET A 72 -6.78 2.79 11.00
N LEU A 73 -7.49 3.39 10.05
CA LEU A 73 -8.18 4.64 10.25
C LEU A 73 -9.45 4.40 11.07
N PRO A 74 -9.83 5.32 11.97
CA PRO A 74 -11.08 5.19 12.72
C PRO A 74 -12.25 5.15 11.75
N GLU A 75 -13.07 4.09 11.83
CA GLU A 75 -14.39 4.06 11.19
C GLU A 75 -15.25 5.17 11.84
N GLU A 76 -15.80 6.09 11.03
CA GLU A 76 -16.70 7.17 11.49
C GLU A 76 -17.93 6.65 12.25
#